data_AF-A0A2V1HQZ9-F1
#
_entry.id   AF-A0A2V1HQZ9-F1
#
_cell.length_a   1.000
_cell.length_b   1.000
_cell.length_c   1.000
_cell.angle_alpha   90.00
_cell.angle_beta   90.00
_cell.angle_gamma   90.00
#
_symmetry.space_group_name_H-M   'P 1'
#
loop_
_entity.id
_entity.type
_entity.pdbx_description
1 polymer ?
#
loop_
_entity_poly.entity_id
_entity_poly.type
_entity_poly.pdbx_seq_one_letter_code
_entity_poly.pdbx_strand_id
1 'polypeptide(L)'
;MTKNWTPLAVIYLVLALIGFAGTWYYNIRTVLDGRDFLGEILSAGPAVGSFSVDLLVVAIAAGAFMVIEGRRIGMRLPWVYLILAAVVALAFALPLFLSQRERRLDRSALRSSYT
;
A
#
# COMPACT_ATOMS: atom_id res chain seq x y z
N MET A 1 1.53 -12.25 22.63
CA MET A 1 1.21 -11.58 21.34
C MET A 1 -0.30 -11.61 21.17
N THR A 2 -0.93 -10.49 20.81
CA THR A 2 -2.39 -10.43 20.63
C THR A 2 -2.81 -11.32 19.46
N LYS A 3 -3.91 -12.06 19.62
CA LYS A 3 -4.44 -13.01 18.63
C LYS A 3 -4.51 -12.37 17.23
N ASN A 4 -3.91 -13.02 16.23
CA ASN A 4 -3.80 -12.59 14.82
C ASN A 4 -2.83 -11.44 14.51
N TRP A 5 -1.82 -11.15 15.33
CA TRP A 5 -0.76 -10.19 15.01
C TRP A 5 0.60 -10.89 14.94
N THR A 6 0.96 -11.36 13.75
CA THR A 6 2.29 -11.94 13.48
C THR A 6 3.35 -10.82 13.44
N PRO A 7 4.64 -11.13 13.67
CA PRO A 7 5.71 -10.14 13.55
C PRO A 7 5.70 -9.47 12.17
N LEU A 8 5.40 -10.24 11.12
CA LEU A 8 5.31 -9.75 9.75
C LEU A 8 4.14 -8.76 9.57
N ALA A 9 2.97 -9.04 10.15
CA ALA A 9 1.83 -8.11 10.14
C ALA A 9 2.16 -6.78 10.82
N VAL A 10 2.97 -6.81 11.89
CA VAL A 10 3.44 -5.61 12.60
C VAL A 10 4.46 -4.84 11.75
N ILE A 11 5.44 -5.51 11.16
CA ILE A 11 6.42 -4.88 10.26
C ILE A 11 5.70 -4.14 9.12
N TYR A 12 4.74 -4.80 8.46
CA TYR A 12 3.98 -4.18 7.39
C TYR A 12 3.12 -3.01 7.85
N LEU A 13 2.55 -3.07 9.06
CA LEU A 13 1.82 -1.94 9.62
C LEU A 13 2.74 -0.74 9.89
N VAL A 14 3.92 -0.98 10.46
CA VAL A 14 4.91 0.08 10.70
C VAL A 14 5.36 0.70 9.37
N LEU A 15 5.66 -0.12 8.37
CA LEU A 15 6.01 0.36 7.02
C LEU A 15 4.86 1.16 6.39
N ALA A 16 3.61 0.76 6.59
CA ALA A 16 2.46 1.55 6.15
C ALA A 16 2.47 2.94 6.80
N LEU A 17 2.62 3.02 8.12
CA LEU A 17 2.65 4.30 8.84
C LEU A 17 3.82 5.20 8.38
N ILE A 18 5.00 4.62 8.16
CA ILE A 18 6.16 5.34 7.60
C ILE A 18 5.84 5.84 6.19
N GLY A 19 5.26 4.99 5.34
CA GLY A 19 4.87 5.35 3.98
C GLY A 19 3.83 6.48 3.96
N PHE A 20 2.84 6.44 4.85
CA PHE A 20 1.86 7.51 5.03
C PHE A 20 2.53 8.81 5.45
N ALA A 21 3.30 8.79 6.54
CA ALA A 21 3.95 9.99 7.07
C ALA A 21 4.91 10.61 6.05
N GLY A 22 5.72 9.79 5.37
CA GLY A 22 6.67 10.25 4.37
C GLY A 22 5.99 10.88 3.16
N THR A 23 4.98 10.21 2.59
CA THR A 23 4.28 10.72 1.40
C THR A 23 3.46 11.97 1.70
N TRP A 24 2.74 12.00 2.83
CA TRP A 24 1.98 13.19 3.23
C TRP A 24 2.85 14.37 3.62
N TYR A 25 4.03 14.14 4.19
CA TYR A 25 4.98 15.23 4.46
C TYR A 25 5.31 16.00 3.18
N TYR A 26 5.67 15.30 2.10
CA TYR A 26 5.99 15.93 0.81
C TYR A 26 4.74 16.51 0.13
N ASN A 27 3.61 15.80 0.14
CA ASN A 27 2.36 16.32 -0.46
C ASN A 27 1.92 17.63 0.20
N ILE A 28 1.98 17.71 1.54
CA ILE A 28 1.63 18.93 2.28
C ILE A 28 2.60 20.05 1.92
N ARG A 29 3.92 19.77 1.86
CA ARG A 29 4.91 20.76 1.44
C ARG A 29 4.64 21.31 0.04
N THR A 30 4.36 20.45 -0.93
CA THR A 30 4.01 20.85 -2.30
C THR A 30 2.80 21.80 -2.32
N VAL A 31 1.76 21.51 -1.53
CA VAL A 31 0.57 22.38 -1.42
C VAL A 31 0.90 23.71 -0.76
N LEU A 32 1.64 23.70 0.35
CA LEU A 32 2.02 24.92 1.08
C LEU A 32 2.95 25.82 0.26
N ASP A 33 3.84 25.22 -0.54
CA ASP A 33 4.78 25.93 -1.40
C ASP A 33 4.14 26.35 -2.74
N GLY A 34 2.86 26.03 -2.97
CA GLY A 34 2.12 26.40 -4.20
C GLY A 34 2.65 25.73 -5.47
N ARG A 35 3.28 24.56 -5.34
CA ARG A 35 3.93 23.85 -6.45
C ARG A 35 2.94 23.07 -7.29
N ASP A 36 3.14 23.08 -8.61
CA ASP A 36 2.41 22.20 -9.52
C ASP A 36 3.05 20.81 -9.53
N PHE A 37 2.52 19.92 -8.68
CA PHE A 37 3.00 18.55 -8.54
C PHE A 37 3.06 17.79 -9.88
N LEU A 38 2.00 17.91 -10.70
CA LEU A 38 1.92 17.17 -11.96
C LEU A 38 2.82 17.80 -13.01
N GLY A 39 2.85 19.13 -13.09
CA GLY A 39 3.79 19.85 -13.95
C GLY A 39 5.24 19.47 -13.66
N GLU A 40 5.64 19.45 -12.39
CA GLU A 40 7.00 19.10 -11.97
C GLU A 40 7.40 17.68 -12.36
N ILE A 41 6.50 16.70 -12.24
CA ILE A 41 6.74 15.31 -12.66
C ILE A 41 6.84 15.22 -14.18
N LEU A 42 5.92 15.86 -14.91
CA LEU A 42 5.84 15.78 -16.37
C LEU A 42 7.01 16.49 -17.07
N SER A 43 7.53 17.57 -16.48
CA SER A 43 8.70 18.28 -16.99
C SER A 43 10.04 17.73 -16.48
N ALA A 44 10.03 16.67 -15.68
CA ALA A 44 11.24 16.15 -15.06
C ALA A 44 12.16 15.45 -16.07
N GLY A 45 13.46 15.43 -15.77
CA GLY A 45 14.45 14.76 -16.61
C GLY A 45 14.34 13.22 -16.63
N PRO A 46 15.12 12.54 -17.49
CA PRO A 46 15.02 11.09 -17.71
C PRO A 46 15.09 10.21 -16.45
N ALA A 47 15.83 10.63 -15.42
CA ALA A 47 15.94 9.89 -14.16
C ALA A 47 14.60 9.79 -13.42
N VAL A 48 13.84 10.89 -13.33
CA VAL A 48 12.51 10.91 -12.70
C VAL A 48 11.50 10.19 -13.59
N GLY A 49 11.63 10.34 -14.91
CA GLY A 49 10.83 9.59 -15.88
C GLY A 49 10.97 8.08 -15.70
N SER A 50 12.21 7.56 -15.60
CA SER A 50 12.47 6.14 -15.35
C SER A 50 11.85 5.67 -14.03
N PHE A 51 12.04 6.42 -12.94
CA PHE A 51 11.45 6.09 -11.65
C PHE A 51 9.91 6.08 -11.69
N SER A 52 9.31 7.00 -12.44
CA SER A 52 7.86 7.06 -12.62
C SER A 52 7.31 5.84 -13.37
N VAL A 53 8.02 5.38 -14.40
CA VAL A 53 7.67 4.15 -15.14
C VAL A 53 7.79 2.93 -14.23
N ASP A 54 8.89 2.79 -13.48
CA ASP A 54 9.10 1.70 -12.53
C ASP A 54 7.97 1.66 -11.50
N LEU A 55 7.63 2.81 -10.92
CA LEU A 55 6.57 2.93 -9.94
C LEU A 55 5.19 2.61 -10.55
N LEU A 56 4.90 3.02 -11.78
CA LEU A 56 3.65 2.73 -12.46
C LEU A 56 3.47 1.23 -12.70
N VAL A 57 4.51 0.56 -13.19
CA VAL A 57 4.50 -0.90 -13.42
C VAL A 57 4.28 -1.63 -12.10
N VAL A 58 4.99 -1.25 -11.04
CA VAL A 58 4.82 -1.82 -9.69
C VAL A 58 3.42 -1.53 -9.14
N ALA A 59 2.87 -0.34 -9.36
CA ALA A 59 1.52 0.02 -8.92
C ALA A 59 0.45 -0.85 -9.58
N ILE A 60 0.56 -1.11 -10.88
CA ILE A 60 -0.37 -1.98 -11.62
C ILE A 60 -0.27 -3.42 -11.10
N ALA A 61 0.94 -3.95 -10.98
CA ALA A 61 1.17 -5.31 -10.47
C ALA A 61 0.66 -5.47 -9.03
N ALA A 62 0.96 -4.51 -8.15
CA ALA A 62 0.48 -4.47 -6.78
C ALA A 62 -1.05 -4.36 -6.74
N GLY A 63 -1.66 -3.55 -7.60
CA GLY A 63 -3.10 -3.40 -7.72
C GLY A 63 -3.79 -4.73 -8.05
N ALA A 64 -3.29 -5.42 -9.09
CA ALA A 64 -3.77 -6.74 -9.46
C ALA A 64 -3.62 -7.75 -8.31
N PHE A 65 -2.44 -7.78 -7.67
CA PHE A 65 -2.17 -8.64 -6.53
C PHE A 65 -3.15 -8.38 -5.37
N MET A 66 -3.33 -7.12 -4.95
CA MET A 66 -4.21 -6.76 -3.83
C MET A 66 -5.65 -7.23 -4.06
N VAL A 67 -6.17 -7.06 -5.28
CA VAL A 67 -7.54 -7.47 -5.61
C VAL A 67 -7.66 -8.99 -5.72
N ILE A 68 -6.79 -9.64 -6.48
CA ILE A 68 -6.88 -11.08 -6.76
C ILE A 68 -6.66 -11.87 -5.46
N GLU A 69 -5.56 -11.57 -4.75
CA GLU A 69 -5.24 -12.27 -3.50
C GLU A 69 -6.25 -11.95 -2.41
N GLY A 70 -6.68 -10.69 -2.30
CA GLY A 70 -7.70 -10.29 -1.34
C GLY A 70 -9.01 -11.07 -1.52
N ARG A 71 -9.45 -11.27 -2.77
CA ARG A 71 -10.61 -12.13 -3.08
C ARG A 71 -10.34 -13.60 -2.75
N ARG A 72 -9.17 -14.13 -3.13
CA ARG A 72 -8.78 -15.52 -2.87
C ARG A 72 -8.83 -15.89 -1.38
N ILE A 73 -8.43 -14.98 -0.49
CA ILE A 73 -8.42 -15.21 0.97
C ILE A 73 -9.74 -14.81 1.67
N GLY A 74 -10.80 -14.49 0.91
CA GLY A 74 -12.10 -14.14 1.47
C GLY A 74 -12.13 -12.77 2.18
N MET A 75 -11.33 -11.81 1.75
CA MET A 75 -11.42 -10.43 2.21
C MET A 75 -12.67 -9.76 1.62
N ARG A 76 -13.47 -9.07 2.45
CA ARG A 76 -14.76 -8.49 2.02
C ARG A 76 -14.62 -7.35 0.99
N LEU A 77 -13.64 -6.46 1.18
CA LEU A 77 -13.48 -5.24 0.36
C LEU A 77 -12.01 -5.00 -0.03
N PRO A 78 -11.36 -5.88 -0.82
CA PRO A 78 -9.96 -5.72 -1.18
C PRO A 78 -9.70 -4.55 -2.15
N TRP A 79 -10.72 -4.02 -2.82
CA TRP A 79 -10.59 -2.85 -3.70
C TRP A 79 -10.37 -1.54 -2.93
N VAL A 80 -10.66 -1.48 -1.63
CA VAL A 80 -10.42 -0.28 -0.80
C VAL A 80 -8.93 0.10 -0.82
N TYR A 81 -8.02 -0.87 -0.92
CA TYR A 81 -6.59 -0.58 -1.00
C TYR A 81 -6.18 0.06 -2.34
N LEU A 82 -6.94 -0.14 -3.42
CA LEU A 82 -6.72 0.60 -4.67
C LEU A 82 -7.06 2.08 -4.50
N ILE A 83 -8.16 2.37 -3.81
CA ILE A 83 -8.54 3.75 -3.50
C ILE A 83 -7.52 4.39 -2.58
N LEU A 84 -7.06 3.67 -1.56
CA LEU A 84 -5.98 4.17 -0.69
C LEU A 84 -4.68 4.41 -1.49
N ALA A 85 -4.35 3.54 -2.46
CA ALA A 85 -3.17 3.74 -3.29
C ALA A 85 -3.28 5.00 -4.15
N ALA A 86 -4.48 5.28 -4.68
CA ALA A 86 -4.75 6.46 -5.51
C ALA A 86 -4.88 7.77 -4.72
N VAL A 87 -5.51 7.74 -3.55
CA VAL A 87 -5.78 8.94 -2.73
C VAL A 87 -4.64 9.28 -1.79
N VAL A 88 -3.95 8.25 -1.26
CA VAL A 88 -2.89 8.42 -0.27
C VAL A 88 -1.54 8.20 -0.93
N ALA A 89 -1.19 6.94 -1.20
CA ALA A 89 0.03 6.52 -1.89
C ALA A 89 0.12 4.99 -1.92
N LEU A 90 0.78 4.44 -2.95
CA LEU A 90 1.12 3.02 -2.99
C LEU A 90 2.00 2.59 -1.80
N ALA A 91 2.94 3.45 -1.38
CA ALA A 91 3.83 3.22 -0.24
C ALA A 91 3.10 3.03 1.10
N PHE A 92 1.87 3.52 1.22
CA PHE A 92 1.00 3.27 2.37
C PHE A 92 0.09 2.06 2.12
N ALA A 93 -0.60 2.05 0.99
CA ALA A 93 -1.68 1.12 0.73
C ALA A 93 -1.21 -0.33 0.62
N LEU A 94 -0.08 -0.58 -0.05
CA LEU A 94 0.43 -1.94 -0.25
C LEU A 94 0.89 -2.56 1.09
N PRO A 95 1.74 -1.92 1.92
CA PRO A 95 2.09 -2.47 3.22
C PRO A 95 0.87 -2.65 4.14
N LEU A 96 -0.10 -1.72 4.10
CA LEU A 96 -1.34 -1.89 4.87
C LEU A 96 -2.10 -3.14 4.42
N PHE A 97 -2.24 -3.36 3.11
CA PHE A 97 -2.84 -4.58 2.56
C PHE A 97 -2.11 -5.84 3.04
N LEU A 98 -0.78 -5.85 2.95
CA LEU A 98 0.05 -6.99 3.38
C LEU A 98 -0.14 -7.28 4.87
N SER A 99 -0.21 -6.26 5.71
CA SER A 99 -0.54 -6.41 7.13
C SER A 99 -1.90 -7.09 7.31
N GLN A 100 -2.97 -6.60 6.66
CA GLN A 100 -4.30 -7.20 6.79
C GLN A 100 -4.40 -8.60 6.16
N ARG A 101 -3.62 -8.88 5.12
CA ARG A 101 -3.50 -10.20 4.51
C ARG A 101 -2.93 -11.20 5.51
N GLU A 102 -1.82 -10.89 6.16
CA GLU A 102 -1.20 -11.76 7.17
C GLU A 102 -2.18 -12.07 8.32
N ARG A 103 -2.87 -11.06 8.83
CA ARG A 103 -3.90 -11.24 9.89
C ARG A 103 -5.02 -12.19 9.46
N ARG A 104 -5.40 -12.19 8.18
CA ARG A 104 -6.45 -13.08 7.65
C ARG A 104 -5.96 -14.50 7.45
N LEU A 105 -4.74 -14.67 6.94
CA LEU A 105 -4.15 -15.99 6.77
C LEU A 105 -3.98 -16.70 8.10
N ASP A 106 -3.45 -16.00 9.12
CA ASP A 106 -3.28 -16.54 10.46
C ASP A 106 -4.63 -16.95 11.09
N ARG A 107 -5.65 -16.10 10.94
CA ARG A 107 -7.02 -16.42 11.40
C ARG A 107 -7.60 -17.65 10.72
N SER A 108 -7.38 -17.81 9.41
CA SER A 108 -7.87 -18.96 8.63
C SER A 108 -7.14 -20.25 9.01
N ALA A 109 -5.82 -20.18 9.23
CA ALA A 109 -5.01 -21.30 9.69
C ALA A 109 -5.47 -21.79 11.06
N LEU A 110 -5.65 -20.87 12.03
CA LEU A 110 -6.20 -21.20 13.34
C LEU A 110 -7.57 -21.88 13.25
N ARG A 111 -8.48 -21.39 12.39
CA ARG A 111 -9.81 -21.99 12.23
C ARG A 111 -9.74 -23.43 11.73
N SER A 112 -8.80 -23.75 10.84
CA SER A 112 -8.61 -25.10 10.32
C SER A 112 -8.05 -26.07 11.36
N SER A 113 -7.37 -25.60 12.41
CA SER A 113 -6.84 -26.47 13.48
C SER A 113 -7.92 -26.90 14.50
N TYR A 114 -9.09 -26.27 14.49
CA TYR A 114 -10.20 -26.57 15.40
C TYR A 114 -11.36 -27.34 14.73
N THR A 115 -11.25 -27.63 13.43
CA THR A 115 -12.22 -28.43 12.64
C THR A 115 -11.60 -29.76 12.27
#